data_AF-A0A7X0LQZ9-F1
#
_entry.id   AF-A0A7X0LQZ9-F1
#
_cell.length_a   1.000
_cell.length_b   1.000
_cell.length_c   1.000
_cell.angle_alpha   90.00
_cell.angle_beta   90.00
_cell.angle_gamma   90.00
#
_symmetry.space_group_name_H-M   'P 1'
#
loop_
_entity.id
_entity.type
_entity.pdbx_description
1 polymer ?
#
loop_
_entity_poly.entity_id
_entity_poly.type
_entity_poly.pdbx_seq_one_letter_code
_entity_poly.pdbx_strand_id
1 'polypeptide(L)'
;MRIGELGRRTGVHAHQLRYYEAQGLLEAERRANGYREYDESAVLRVKQIRHLLGAGLSSEDIAYVLPCAVGETPELPGCDELLSAMRSRLRRLDDQLAGIARSRSALLDYIDAAERVGGESYPPFAGADPAFTGPDLSDGTDRKNIPA
;
A
#
# COMPACT_ATOMS: atom_id res chain seq x y z
N MET A 1 16.84 -15.82 19.17
CA MET A 1 16.29 -16.51 17.97
C MET A 1 16.82 -15.89 16.68
N ARG A 2 16.99 -16.67 15.61
CA ARG A 2 17.36 -16.12 14.28
C ARG A 2 16.12 -15.65 13.53
N ILE A 3 16.30 -14.86 12.46
CA ILE A 3 15.19 -14.32 11.65
C ILE A 3 14.23 -15.41 11.13
N GLY A 4 14.75 -16.57 10.73
CA GLY A 4 13.93 -17.68 10.24
C GLY A 4 13.08 -18.33 11.34
N GLU A 5 13.58 -18.33 12.57
CA GLU A 5 12.82 -18.80 13.73
C GLU A 5 11.75 -17.78 14.15
N LEU A 6 12.10 -16.50 14.20
CA LEU A 6 11.15 -15.41 14.42
C LEU A 6 10.01 -15.46 13.40
N GLY A 7 10.33 -15.67 12.13
CA GLY A 7 9.33 -15.80 11.07
C GLY A 7 8.38 -16.97 11.28
N ARG A 8 8.88 -18.15 11.66
CA ARG A 8 8.03 -19.31 11.99
C ARG A 8 7.11 -19.04 13.17
N ARG A 9 7.61 -18.36 14.21
CA ARG A 9 6.82 -18.09 15.43
C ARG A 9 5.76 -17.01 15.23
N THR A 10 5.97 -16.10 14.29
CA THR A 10 5.08 -14.94 14.05
C THR A 10 4.22 -15.08 12.78
N GLY A 11 4.51 -16.08 11.94
CA GLY A 11 3.90 -16.26 10.63
C GLY A 11 4.32 -15.19 9.62
N VAL A 12 5.39 -14.44 9.88
CA VAL A 12 5.88 -13.36 9.02
C VAL A 12 7.07 -13.86 8.20
N HIS A 13 7.08 -13.54 6.91
CA HIS A 13 8.21 -13.89 6.05
C HIS A 13 9.46 -13.09 6.41
N ALA A 14 10.63 -13.71 6.23
CA ALA A 14 11.91 -13.07 6.55
C ALA A 14 12.15 -11.75 5.82
N HIS A 15 11.64 -11.59 4.58
CA HIS A 15 11.75 -10.33 3.84
C HIS A 15 11.01 -9.19 4.56
N GLN A 16 9.85 -9.47 5.16
CA GLN A 16 9.04 -8.49 5.85
C GLN A 16 9.60 -8.17 7.24
N LEU A 17 10.21 -9.16 7.91
CA LEU A 17 10.98 -8.91 9.14
C LEU A 17 12.19 -8.01 8.88
N ARG A 18 12.91 -8.21 7.77
CA ARG A 18 14.01 -7.30 7.36
C ARG A 18 13.50 -5.90 7.04
N TYR A 19 12.32 -5.80 6.45
CA TYR A 19 11.68 -4.52 6.23
C TYR A 19 11.37 -3.82 7.57
N TYR A 20 10.80 -4.52 8.56
CA TYR A 20 10.57 -3.95 9.89
C TYR A 20 11.88 -3.49 10.57
N GLU A 21 12.96 -4.26 10.44
CA GLU A 21 14.30 -3.85 10.93
C GLU A 21 14.79 -2.57 10.23
N ALA A 22 14.65 -2.49 8.90
CA ALA A 22 15.04 -1.32 8.13
C ALA A 22 14.21 -0.07 8.45
N GLN A 23 12.97 -0.24 8.91
CA GLN A 23 12.10 0.84 9.37
C GLN A 23 12.30 1.18 10.87
N GLY A 24 13.24 0.53 11.57
CA GLY A 24 13.48 0.75 12.99
C GLY A 24 12.39 0.19 13.92
N LEU A 25 11.47 -0.62 13.39
CA LEU A 25 10.36 -1.20 14.17
C LEU A 25 10.76 -2.44 14.96
N LEU A 26 11.86 -3.07 14.53
CA LEU A 26 12.39 -4.31 15.08
C LEU A 26 13.90 -4.20 15.23
N GLU A 27 14.41 -4.47 16.42
CA GLU A 27 15.85 -4.44 16.68
C GLU A 27 16.43 -5.85 16.75
N ALA A 28 17.64 -6.02 16.21
CA ALA A 28 18.40 -7.26 16.27
C ALA A 28 19.73 -7.01 16.97
N GLU A 29 20.07 -7.84 17.95
CA GLU A 29 21.39 -7.81 18.58
C GLU A 29 22.40 -8.51 17.68
N ARG A 30 23.58 -7.90 17.53
CA ARG A 30 24.73 -8.58 16.94
C ARG A 30 25.47 -9.36 18.03
N ARG A 31 25.53 -10.68 17.87
CA ARG A 31 26.34 -11.55 18.74
C ARG A 31 27.80 -11.56 18.31
N ALA A 32 28.68 -11.98 19.22
CA ALA A 32 30.13 -12.11 18.98
C ALA A 32 30.49 -13.06 17.82
N ASN A 33 29.57 -13.96 17.46
CA ASN A 33 29.70 -14.88 16.32
C ASN A 33 29.30 -14.25 14.96
N GLY A 34 28.99 -12.95 14.92
CA GLY A 34 28.64 -12.20 13.71
C GLY A 34 27.19 -12.37 13.23
N TYR A 35 26.39 -13.22 13.89
CA TYR A 35 24.99 -13.41 13.54
C TYR A 35 24.07 -12.38 14.24
N ARG A 36 22.95 -12.08 13.58
CA ARG A 36 21.84 -11.31 14.16
C ARG A 36 20.92 -12.24 14.94
N GLU A 37 20.60 -11.84 16.17
CA GLU A 37 19.63 -12.52 17.02
C GLU A 37 18.57 -11.55 17.51
N TYR A 38 17.35 -12.06 17.60
CA TYR A 38 16.21 -11.39 18.21
C TYR A 38 15.94 -12.03 19.57
N ASP A 39 15.52 -11.22 20.53
CA ASP A 39 15.08 -11.71 21.84
C ASP A 39 13.64 -12.26 21.77
N GLU A 40 13.13 -12.76 22.90
CA GLU A 40 11.75 -13.23 23.00
C GLU A 40 10.71 -12.11 22.82
N SER A 41 11.07 -10.87 23.18
CA SER A 41 10.20 -9.70 23.06
C SER A 41 9.90 -9.34 21.60
N ALA A 42 10.80 -9.69 20.68
CA ALA A 42 10.62 -9.53 19.24
C ALA A 42 9.36 -10.22 18.71
N VAL A 43 8.93 -11.34 19.30
CA VAL A 43 7.69 -12.01 18.88
C VAL A 43 6.49 -11.14 19.19
N LEU A 44 6.40 -10.60 20.41
CA LEU A 44 5.34 -9.67 20.80
C LEU A 44 5.37 -8.43 19.91
N ARG A 45 6.56 -7.86 19.70
CA ARG A 45 6.78 -6.68 18.86
C ARG A 45 6.26 -6.88 17.43
N VAL A 46 6.59 -8.01 16.80
CA VAL A 46 6.11 -8.32 15.44
C VAL A 46 4.59 -8.47 15.40
N LYS A 47 3.98 -9.08 16.42
CA LYS A 47 2.51 -9.19 16.48
C LYS A 47 1.83 -7.83 16.62
N GLN A 48 2.37 -6.94 17.46
CA GLN A 48 1.90 -5.56 17.60
C GLN A 48 2.01 -4.80 16.27
N ILE A 49 3.15 -4.88 15.58
CA ILE A 49 3.33 -4.27 14.26
C ILE A 49 2.26 -4.75 13.27
N ARG A 50 2.01 -6.07 13.22
CA ARG A 50 0.98 -6.64 12.32
C ARG A 50 -0.41 -6.12 12.65
N HIS A 51 -0.75 -6.00 13.93
CA HIS A 51 -2.05 -5.50 14.35
C HIS A 51 -2.24 -4.04 13.91
N LEU A 52 -1.25 -3.18 14.14
CA LEU A 52 -1.30 -1.77 13.77
C LEU A 52 -1.31 -1.56 12.25
N LEU A 53 -0.54 -2.35 11.50
CA LEU A 53 -0.61 -2.35 10.03
C LEU A 53 -2.00 -2.77 9.54
N GLY A 54 -2.61 -3.78 10.18
CA GLY A 54 -3.98 -4.21 9.91
C GLY A 54 -5.03 -3.12 10.16
N ALA A 55 -4.77 -2.21 11.10
CA ALA A 55 -5.58 -1.03 11.37
C ALA A 55 -5.34 0.14 10.40
N GLY A 56 -4.41 0.01 9.45
CA GLY A 56 -4.15 1.00 8.40
C GLY A 56 -3.16 2.10 8.77
N LEU A 57 -2.45 1.95 9.88
CA LEU A 57 -1.33 2.83 10.25
C LEU A 57 -0.14 2.59 9.32
N SER A 58 0.60 3.64 9.01
CA SER A 58 1.85 3.54 8.26
C SER A 58 2.99 3.01 9.14
N SER A 59 4.08 2.54 8.54
CA SER A 59 5.28 2.15 9.31
C SER A 59 5.84 3.31 10.15
N GLU A 60 5.71 4.55 9.65
CA GLU A 60 6.10 5.78 10.35
C GLU A 60 5.23 6.02 11.58
N ASP A 61 3.90 5.96 11.44
CA ASP A 61 2.98 6.05 12.58
C ASP A 61 3.28 4.95 13.61
N ILE A 62 3.55 3.73 13.13
CA ILE A 62 3.87 2.58 13.98
C ILE A 62 5.15 2.84 14.77
N ALA A 63 6.21 3.38 14.16
CA ALA A 63 7.45 3.68 14.86
C ALA A 63 7.24 4.64 16.04
N TYR A 64 6.31 5.59 15.91
CA TYR A 64 5.98 6.54 16.96
C TYR A 64 5.19 5.90 18.12
N VAL A 65 4.24 5.00 17.83
CA VAL A 65 3.35 4.41 18.87
C VAL A 65 3.86 3.15 19.53
N LEU A 66 4.67 2.38 18.80
CA LEU A 66 5.10 1.05 19.21
C LEU A 66 5.90 1.05 20.53
N PRO A 67 6.71 2.08 20.87
CA PRO A 67 7.34 2.18 22.19
C PRO A 67 6.34 2.24 23.35
N CYS A 68 5.12 2.73 23.09
CA CYS A 68 4.07 2.89 24.07
C CYS A 68 3.07 1.73 24.08
N ALA A 69 3.15 0.81 23.12
CA ALA A 69 2.20 -0.27 22.94
C ALA A 69 2.35 -1.38 23.99
N VAL A 70 1.25 -1.70 24.67
CA VAL A 70 1.20 -2.79 25.67
C VAL A 70 0.30 -3.92 25.17
N GLY A 71 0.70 -5.17 25.44
CA GLY A 71 -0.06 -6.36 25.06
C GLY A 71 0.07 -6.74 23.59
N GLU A 72 -0.50 -7.90 23.23
CA GLU A 72 -0.45 -8.44 21.87
C GLU A 72 -1.45 -7.75 20.91
N THR A 73 -2.62 -7.39 21.44
CA THR A 73 -3.51 -6.39 20.83
C THR A 73 -3.09 -5.06 21.44
N PRO A 74 -2.33 -4.22 20.70
CA PRO A 74 -1.66 -3.07 21.28
C PRO A 74 -2.68 -2.07 21.82
N GLU A 75 -2.73 -1.97 23.14
CA GLU A 75 -3.35 -0.84 23.81
C GLU A 75 -2.35 0.32 23.75
N LEU A 76 -2.78 1.40 23.12
CA LEU A 76 -1.95 2.58 22.92
C LEU A 76 -2.37 3.63 23.95
N PRO A 77 -1.46 4.09 24.83
CA PRO A 77 -1.76 5.23 25.68
C PRO A 77 -2.04 6.44 24.77
N GLY A 78 -3.19 7.08 24.99
CA GLY A 78 -3.69 8.14 24.14
C GLY A 78 -2.97 9.47 24.36
N CYS A 79 -1.68 9.56 24.04
CA CYS A 79 -1.02 10.86 23.97
C CYS A 79 -1.66 11.71 22.85
N ASP A 80 -1.82 13.01 23.10
CA ASP A 80 -2.61 13.89 22.23
C ASP A 80 -2.06 13.98 20.79
N GLU A 81 -0.75 13.99 20.64
CA GLU A 81 -0.07 14.03 19.33
C GLU A 81 -0.44 12.79 18.49
N LEU A 82 -0.41 11.61 19.11
CA LEU A 82 -0.80 10.37 18.47
C LEU A 82 -2.29 10.37 18.10
N LEU A 83 -3.17 10.73 19.03
CA LEU A 83 -4.60 10.78 18.75
C LEU A 83 -4.91 11.75 17.59
N SER A 84 -4.17 12.86 17.49
CA SER A 84 -4.26 13.79 16.37
C SER A 84 -3.84 13.15 15.05
N ALA A 85 -2.70 12.44 15.02
CA ALA A 85 -2.22 11.73 13.84
C ALA A 85 -3.22 10.66 13.38
N MET A 86 -3.72 9.82 14.29
CA MET A 86 -4.73 8.81 13.98
C MET A 86 -6.03 9.43 13.44
N ARG A 87 -6.52 10.52 14.04
CA ARG A 87 -7.71 11.24 13.55
C ARG A 87 -7.48 11.83 12.17
N SER A 88 -6.27 12.32 11.88
CA SER A 88 -5.91 12.80 10.54
C SER A 88 -5.90 11.68 9.52
N ARG A 89 -5.34 10.52 9.88
CA ARG A 89 -5.34 9.32 9.05
C ARG A 89 -6.76 8.83 8.76
N LEU A 90 -7.63 8.82 9.77
CA LEU A 90 -9.03 8.44 9.66
C LEU A 90 -9.77 9.34 8.65
N ARG A 91 -9.64 10.66 8.79
CA ARG A 91 -10.24 11.61 7.83
C ARG A 91 -9.80 11.35 6.40
N ARG A 92 -8.52 11.08 6.18
CA ARG A 92 -8.00 10.75 4.84
C ARG A 92 -8.62 9.47 4.27
N LEU A 93 -8.84 8.46 5.10
CA LEU A 93 -9.50 7.22 4.68
C LEU A 93 -10.98 7.49 4.34
N ASP A 94 -11.67 8.28 5.13
CA ASP A 94 -13.07 8.67 4.88
C ASP A 94 -13.20 9.43 3.55
N ASP A 95 -12.28 10.37 3.26
CA ASP A 95 -12.26 11.10 1.99
C ASP A 95 -12.04 10.16 0.79
N GLN A 96 -11.14 9.18 0.91
CA GLN A 96 -10.90 8.18 -0.11
C GLN A 96 -12.14 7.30 -0.33
N LEU A 97 -12.78 6.85 0.75
CA LEU A 97 -14.00 6.06 0.69
C LEU A 97 -15.13 6.83 -0.01
N ALA A 98 -15.29 8.11 0.33
CA ALA A 98 -16.27 8.98 -0.32
C ALA A 98 -15.98 9.14 -1.82
N GLY A 99 -14.70 9.25 -2.21
CA GLY A 99 -14.28 9.27 -3.61
C GLY A 99 -14.68 8.00 -4.36
N ILE A 100 -14.34 6.84 -3.81
CA ILE A 100 -14.67 5.53 -4.39
C ILE A 100 -16.19 5.36 -4.50
N ALA A 101 -16.94 5.75 -3.46
CA ALA A 101 -18.40 5.69 -3.47
C ALA A 101 -19.02 6.55 -4.59
N ARG A 102 -18.51 7.77 -4.81
CA ARG A 102 -18.95 8.62 -5.93
C ARG A 102 -18.68 7.98 -7.28
N SER A 103 -17.47 7.43 -7.48
CA SER A 103 -17.12 6.74 -8.72
C SER A 103 -18.02 5.52 -8.97
N ARG A 104 -18.31 4.74 -7.91
CA ARG A 104 -19.23 3.60 -7.99
C ARG A 104 -20.63 4.03 -8.44
N SER A 105 -21.17 5.10 -7.85
CA SER A 105 -22.50 5.62 -8.24
C SER A 105 -22.52 6.07 -9.69
N ALA A 106 -21.51 6.82 -10.14
CA ALA A 106 -21.42 7.25 -11.54
C ALA A 106 -21.36 6.07 -12.52
N LEU A 107 -20.61 5.01 -12.18
CA LEU A 107 -20.56 3.79 -13.00
C LEU A 107 -21.93 3.09 -13.07
N LEU A 108 -22.68 3.03 -11.96
CA LEU A 108 -24.04 2.49 -11.97
C LEU A 108 -24.97 3.32 -12.86
N ASP A 109 -24.91 4.65 -12.78
CA ASP A 109 -25.71 5.52 -13.64
C ASP A 109 -25.43 5.28 -15.14
N TYR A 110 -24.15 5.09 -15.50
CA TYR A 110 -23.76 4.77 -16.87
C TYR A 110 -24.23 3.38 -17.31
N ILE A 111 -24.14 2.37 -16.45
CA ILE A 111 -24.64 1.01 -16.73
C ILE A 111 -26.15 1.07 -16.96
N ASP A 112 -26.90 1.70 -16.05
CA ASP A 112 -28.36 1.83 -16.15
C ASP A 112 -28.78 2.57 -17.43
N ALA A 113 -28.02 3.60 -17.83
CA ALA A 113 -28.25 4.32 -19.07
C ALA A 113 -27.97 3.45 -20.30
N ALA A 114 -26.86 2.71 -20.30
CA ALA A 114 -26.51 1.80 -21.38
C ALA A 114 -27.53 0.66 -21.54
N GLU A 115 -28.01 0.08 -20.43
CA GLU A 115 -29.04 -0.97 -20.46
C GLU A 115 -30.38 -0.45 -21.01
N ARG A 116 -30.76 0.79 -20.69
CA ARG A 116 -31.98 1.43 -21.24
C ARG A 116 -31.89 1.70 -22.74
N VAL A 117 -30.70 2.00 -23.26
CA VAL A 117 -30.45 2.24 -24.69
C VAL A 117 -30.22 0.92 -25.44
N GLY A 118 -29.74 -0.12 -24.76
CA GLY A 118 -29.42 -1.45 -25.29
C GLY A 118 -30.60 -2.30 -25.78
N GLY A 119 -31.77 -1.70 -26.00
CA GLY A 119 -32.86 -2.31 -26.79
C GLY A 119 -32.58 -2.34 -28.29
N GLU A 120 -31.63 -1.54 -28.79
CA GLU A 120 -31.18 -1.56 -30.18
C GLU A 120 -29.75 -2.12 -30.26
N SER A 121 -29.60 -3.32 -30.80
CA SER A 121 -28.36 -4.09 -30.96
C SER A 121 -27.20 -3.25 -31.53
N TYR A 122 -26.23 -2.85 -30.69
CA TYR A 122 -24.93 -2.40 -31.14
C TYR A 122 -23.98 -3.60 -31.23
N PRO A 123 -23.31 -3.87 -32.37
CA PRO A 123 -22.41 -5.00 -32.47
C PRO A 123 -21.19 -4.77 -31.56
N PRO A 124 -20.74 -5.78 -30.80
CA PRO A 124 -19.58 -5.66 -29.94
C PRO A 124 -18.34 -5.51 -30.82
N PHE A 125 -17.64 -4.37 -30.71
CA PHE A 125 -16.28 -4.12 -31.22
C PHE A 125 -15.81 -5.06 -32.35
N ALA A 126 -16.43 -4.98 -33.53
CA ALA A 126 -15.86 -5.55 -34.74
C ALA A 126 -14.86 -4.53 -35.29
N GLY A 127 -13.65 -4.52 -34.74
CA GLY A 127 -12.63 -3.53 -35.15
C GLY A 127 -11.30 -3.61 -34.40
N ALA A 128 -10.84 -4.81 -34.04
CA ALA A 128 -9.41 -5.03 -33.89
C ALA A 128 -8.91 -5.60 -35.22
N ASP A 129 -8.62 -4.73 -36.19
CA ASP A 129 -7.85 -5.09 -37.37
C ASP A 129 -6.42 -5.46 -36.91
N PRO A 130 -5.89 -6.65 -37.20
CA PRO A 130 -4.51 -7.01 -36.85
C PRO A 130 -3.46 -6.28 -37.72
N ALA A 131 -3.87 -5.33 -38.57
CA ALA A 131 -3.02 -4.65 -39.55
C ALA A 131 -2.75 -3.18 -39.25
N PHE A 132 -2.94 -2.70 -38.00
CA PHE A 132 -2.41 -1.39 -37.61
C PHE A 132 -0.89 -1.49 -37.40
N THR A 133 -0.14 -1.54 -38.50
CA THR A 133 1.28 -1.16 -38.51
C THR A 133 1.32 0.34 -38.20
N GLY A 134 1.83 0.69 -37.01
CA GLY A 134 2.04 2.08 -36.62
C GLY A 134 2.86 2.85 -37.66
N PRO A 135 2.75 4.18 -37.69
CA PRO A 135 3.48 4.98 -38.67
C PRO A 135 4.99 4.78 -38.49
N ASP A 136 5.63 4.37 -39.58
CA ASP A 136 7.06 4.21 -39.75
C ASP A 136 7.76 5.56 -39.51
N LEU A 137 8.56 5.64 -38.44
CA LEU A 137 9.46 6.76 -38.15
C LEU A 137 10.73 6.61 -38.99
N SER A 138 10.57 6.71 -40.31
CA SER A 138 11.67 6.63 -41.27
C SER A 138 11.41 7.49 -42.51
N ASP A 139 11.39 8.82 -42.38
CA ASP A 139 12.13 9.64 -43.36
C ASP A 139 12.46 11.02 -42.81
N GLY A 140 13.71 11.42 -43.00
CA GLY A 140 14.27 12.66 -42.52
C GLY A 140 14.25 13.75 -43.60
N THR A 141 14.26 14.98 -43.10
CA THR A 141 14.78 16.19 -43.76
C THR A 141 13.80 16.91 -44.69
N ASP A 142 13.26 18.03 -44.22
CA ASP A 142 13.58 19.27 -44.95
C ASP A 142 13.75 20.47 -44.02
N ARG A 143 14.91 21.11 -44.18
CA ARG A 143 15.23 22.40 -43.60
C ARG A 143 14.48 23.45 -44.42
N LYS A 144 13.73 24.35 -43.77
CA LYS A 144 13.77 25.80 -44.03
C LYS A 144 12.66 26.54 -43.27
N ASN A 145 13.10 27.61 -42.59
CA ASN A 145 12.56 28.96 -42.65
C ASN A 145 12.10 29.54 -41.30
N ILE A 146 13.03 30.24 -40.64
CA ILE A 146 12.75 31.26 -39.63
C ILE A 146 13.06 32.60 -40.28
N PRO A 147 12.10 33.55 -40.39
CA PRO A 147 12.43 34.96 -40.49
C PRO A 147 12.32 35.67 -39.14
N ALA A 148 13.05 36.78 -39.08
CA ALA A 148 13.55 37.52 -37.92
C ALA A 148 12.49 38.30 -37.11
#